data_AF-A0AAV1A9Y8-F1
#
_entry.id   AF-A0AAV1A9Y8-F1
#
_cell.length_a   1.000
_cell.length_b   1.000
_cell.length_c   1.000
_cell.angle_alpha   90.00
_cell.angle_beta   90.00
_cell.angle_gamma   90.00
#
_symmetry.space_group_name_H-M   'P 1'
#
loop_
_entity.id
_entity.type
_entity.pdbx_description
1 polymer ?
#
loop_
_entity_poly.entity_id
_entity_poly.type
_entity_poly.pdbx_seq_one_letter_code
_entity_poly.pdbx_strand_id
1 'polypeptide(L)'
;MSESSVSTLRDTLLRLSNSIANSLATTPYTSHKTSNISVKAFLEPLLTSTNSTINASIKDFALACALLSSSTHANSEFLSWIPDHLSSLATASFFRLSQAYLTVFDDRNSQKVEEFGLDCNLVPVHKRLLLELLPEVLPFLKDGIKESAIDKSEESDEFSAASARIPIGFAILAAHQLRWFITQIDYPH
;
A
#
# COMPACT_ATOMS: atom_id res chain seq x y z
N MET A 1 11.73 -15.61 19.58
CA MET A 1 11.91 -14.28 18.93
C MET A 1 12.56 -13.35 19.94
N SER A 2 13.68 -12.69 19.63
CA SER A 2 14.29 -11.71 20.55
C SER A 2 13.64 -10.34 20.39
N GLU A 3 13.45 -9.62 21.48
CA GLU A 3 12.94 -8.23 21.45
C GLU A 3 13.84 -7.31 20.60
N SER A 4 15.15 -7.61 20.55
CA SER A 4 16.14 -6.89 19.74
C SER A 4 15.94 -7.03 18.22
N SER A 5 15.38 -8.15 17.75
CA SER A 5 15.13 -8.36 16.32
C SER A 5 13.91 -7.55 15.87
N VAL A 6 12.86 -7.53 16.71
CA VAL A 6 11.65 -6.74 16.45
C VAL A 6 11.93 -5.23 16.52
N SER A 7 12.78 -4.77 17.45
CA SER A 7 13.19 -3.37 17.49
C SER A 7 13.95 -2.98 16.22
N THR A 8 14.88 -3.82 15.76
CA THR A 8 15.63 -3.59 14.50
C THR A 8 14.71 -3.47 13.29
N LEU A 9 13.65 -4.28 13.22
CA LEU A 9 12.63 -4.17 12.17
C LEU A 9 11.84 -2.86 12.27
N ARG A 10 11.46 -2.43 13.48
CA ARG A 10 10.79 -1.13 13.69
C ARG A 10 11.66 0.04 13.26
N ASP A 11 12.95 0.03 13.63
CA ASP A 11 13.91 1.05 13.23
C ASP A 11 14.10 1.08 11.71
N THR A 12 14.13 -0.11 11.08
CA THR A 12 14.19 -0.24 9.63
C THR A 12 12.95 0.36 8.96
N LEU A 13 11.75 0.01 9.44
CA LEU A 13 10.50 0.56 8.95
C LEU A 13 10.48 2.08 9.06
N LEU A 14 10.78 2.63 10.26
CA LEU A 14 10.80 4.06 10.51
C LEU A 14 11.78 4.79 9.57
N ARG A 15 12.99 4.26 9.40
CA ARG A 15 13.99 4.84 8.49
C ARG A 15 13.52 4.85 7.04
N LEU A 16 12.91 3.76 6.57
CA LEU A 16 12.38 3.66 5.20
C LEU A 16 11.21 4.62 5.00
N SER A 17 10.26 4.66 5.94
CA SER A 17 9.14 5.60 5.93
C SER A 17 9.61 7.05 5.88
N ASN A 18 10.57 7.43 6.74
CA ASN A 18 11.14 8.78 6.76
C ASN A 18 11.84 9.13 5.44
N SER A 19 12.55 8.18 4.83
CA SER A 19 13.20 8.40 3.53
C SER A 19 12.17 8.73 2.45
N ILE A 20 11.06 8.00 2.40
CA ILE A 20 9.98 8.26 1.43
C ILE A 20 9.27 9.58 1.78
N ALA A 21 8.93 9.81 3.04
CA ALA A 21 8.24 11.02 3.49
C ALA A 21 9.05 12.29 3.17
N ASN A 22 10.37 12.27 3.39
CA ASN A 22 11.25 13.38 3.04
C ASN A 22 11.27 13.63 1.52
N SER A 23 11.37 12.57 0.72
CA SER A 23 11.32 12.69 -0.75
C SER A 23 9.96 13.16 -1.24
N LEU A 24 8.87 12.72 -0.61
CA LEU A 24 7.51 13.14 -0.89
C LEU A 24 7.33 14.63 -0.59
N ALA A 25 7.84 15.10 0.55
CA ALA A 25 7.75 16.49 0.98
C ALA A 25 8.39 17.45 -0.03
N THR A 26 9.58 17.12 -0.55
CA THR A 26 10.31 17.93 -1.53
C THR A 26 9.77 17.82 -2.96
N THR A 27 8.95 16.80 -3.25
CA THR A 27 8.36 16.62 -4.59
C THR A 27 7.28 17.67 -4.85
N PRO A 28 7.39 18.43 -5.98
CA PRO A 28 6.35 19.36 -6.39
C PRO A 28 5.01 18.64 -6.61
N TYR A 29 3.95 19.14 -5.99
CA TYR A 29 2.62 18.56 -6.10
C TYR A 29 1.74 19.46 -6.97
N THR A 30 1.19 18.90 -8.05
CA THR A 30 0.18 19.55 -8.85
C THR A 30 -1.15 18.91 -8.53
N SER A 31 -2.02 19.64 -7.81
CA SER A 31 -3.35 19.14 -7.50
C SER A 31 -4.16 18.99 -8.77
N HIS A 32 -4.92 17.90 -8.85
CA HIS A 32 -5.84 17.67 -9.95
C HIS A 32 -7.04 18.62 -9.82
N LYS A 33 -7.45 19.25 -10.93
CA LYS A 33 -8.51 20.28 -10.95
C LYS A 33 -9.91 19.72 -10.70
N THR A 34 -10.14 18.44 -10.97
CA THR A 34 -11.49 17.84 -10.89
C THR A 34 -11.67 16.91 -9.68
N SER A 35 -10.64 16.71 -8.86
CA SER A 35 -10.72 15.88 -7.67
C SER A 35 -10.48 16.69 -6.40
N ASN A 36 -11.37 16.55 -5.42
CA ASN A 36 -11.24 17.18 -4.11
C ASN A 36 -10.22 16.49 -3.19
N ILE A 37 -9.43 15.53 -3.70
CA ILE A 37 -8.51 14.72 -2.88
C ILE A 37 -7.07 15.07 -3.21
N SER A 38 -6.29 15.31 -2.16
CA SER A 38 -4.84 15.43 -2.27
C SER A 38 -4.19 14.06 -2.09
N VAL A 39 -3.60 13.52 -3.16
CA VAL A 39 -2.87 12.23 -3.10
C VAL A 39 -1.68 12.34 -2.15
N LYS A 40 -1.00 13.49 -2.13
CA LYS A 40 0.10 13.76 -1.21
C LYS A 40 -0.35 13.73 0.25
N ALA A 41 -1.49 14.37 0.56
CA ALA A 41 -2.06 14.35 1.91
C ALA A 41 -2.60 12.96 2.31
N PHE A 42 -3.02 12.14 1.35
CA PHE A 42 -3.40 10.75 1.59
C PHE A 42 -2.18 9.86 1.96
N LEU A 43 -1.02 10.12 1.37
CA LEU A 43 0.21 9.36 1.61
C LEU A 43 0.90 9.70 2.94
N GLU A 44 0.84 10.96 3.38
CA GLU A 44 1.47 11.41 4.62
C GLU A 44 1.12 10.58 5.87
N PRO A 45 -0.16 10.30 6.20
CA PRO A 45 -0.49 9.50 7.37
C PRO A 45 -0.01 8.06 7.23
N LEU A 46 0.01 7.48 6.03
CA LEU A 46 0.50 6.11 5.81
C LEU A 46 2.01 5.95 6.06
N LEU A 47 2.77 7.05 5.90
CA LEU A 47 4.22 7.07 6.13
C LEU A 47 4.60 7.50 7.55
N THR A 48 3.78 8.34 8.18
CA THR A 48 4.08 8.92 9.50
C THR A 48 3.40 8.18 10.65
N SER A 49 2.39 7.36 10.38
CA SER A 49 1.67 6.62 11.41
C SER A 49 2.56 5.57 12.07
N THR A 50 2.85 5.78 13.35
CA THR A 50 3.31 4.73 14.25
C THR A 50 2.08 4.07 14.86
N ASN A 51 1.49 3.09 14.17
CA ASN A 51 0.35 2.35 14.70
C ASN A 51 0.74 1.60 15.97
N SER A 52 -0.27 1.30 16.81
CA SER A 52 -0.09 0.54 18.05
C SER A 52 0.57 -0.83 17.84
N THR A 53 0.42 -1.42 16.64
CA THR A 53 1.06 -2.67 16.25
C THR A 53 2.01 -2.50 15.06
N ILE A 54 3.06 -3.31 15.06
CA ILE A 54 4.05 -3.34 13.97
C ILE A 54 3.40 -3.79 12.66
N ASN A 55 2.46 -4.74 12.71
CA ASN A 55 1.75 -5.24 11.52
C ASN A 55 0.93 -4.15 10.83
N ALA A 56 0.20 -3.33 11.61
CA ALA A 56 -0.55 -2.20 11.05
C ALA A 56 0.38 -1.17 10.40
N SER A 57 1.53 -0.88 11.02
CA SER A 57 2.54 0.03 10.45
C SER A 57 3.16 -0.54 9.16
N ILE A 58 3.42 -1.85 9.10
CA ILE A 58 3.89 -2.53 7.89
C ILE A 58 2.85 -2.45 6.77
N LYS A 59 1.57 -2.68 7.10
CA LYS A 59 0.47 -2.58 6.14
C LYS A 59 0.35 -1.17 5.57
N ASP A 60 0.31 -0.14 6.42
CA ASP A 60 0.19 1.25 5.99
C ASP A 60 1.38 1.65 5.10
N PHE A 61 2.58 1.26 5.49
CA PHE A 61 3.77 1.47 4.68
C PHE A 61 3.69 0.73 3.32
N ALA A 62 3.20 -0.51 3.30
CA ALA A 62 3.01 -1.28 2.07
C ALA A 62 1.97 -0.62 1.15
N LEU A 63 0.86 -0.10 1.71
CA LEU A 63 -0.16 0.66 0.98
C LEU A 63 0.42 1.95 0.39
N ALA A 64 1.27 2.68 1.13
CA ALA A 64 1.97 3.86 0.61
C ALA A 64 2.91 3.47 -0.55
N CYS A 65 3.70 2.42 -0.36
CA CYS A 65 4.63 1.94 -1.39
C CYS A 65 3.90 1.50 -2.66
N ALA A 66 2.77 0.80 -2.51
CA ALA A 66 1.94 0.37 -3.61
C ALA A 66 1.42 1.55 -4.45
N LEU A 67 0.90 2.58 -3.78
CA LEU A 67 0.36 3.75 -4.47
C LEU A 67 1.46 4.54 -5.20
N LEU A 68 2.59 4.78 -4.54
CA LEU A 68 3.74 5.47 -5.16
C LEU A 68 4.28 4.71 -6.36
N SER A 69 4.43 3.39 -6.23
CA SER A 69 4.98 2.52 -7.27
C SER A 69 4.03 2.36 -8.48
N SER A 70 2.73 2.58 -8.27
CA SER A 70 1.71 2.50 -9.32
C SER A 70 1.88 3.58 -10.40
N SER A 71 2.54 4.70 -10.08
CA SER A 71 2.77 5.81 -11.03
C SER A 71 3.50 5.38 -12.30
N THR A 72 4.44 4.42 -12.19
CA THR A 72 5.32 3.95 -13.28
C THR A 72 4.57 3.40 -14.51
N HIS A 73 3.33 2.94 -14.33
CA HIS A 73 2.51 2.31 -15.38
C HIS A 73 1.09 2.88 -15.43
N ALA A 74 0.88 4.03 -14.80
CA ALA A 74 -0.43 4.64 -14.69
C ALA A 74 -0.60 5.73 -15.76
N ASN A 75 -1.51 5.49 -16.70
CA ASN A 75 -2.11 6.56 -17.53
C ASN A 75 -3.12 7.39 -16.71
N SER A 76 -2.85 7.56 -15.41
CA SER A 76 -3.75 8.20 -14.47
C SER A 76 -3.23 9.58 -14.12
N GLU A 77 -4.04 10.59 -14.41
CA GLU A 77 -3.71 11.98 -14.08
C GLU A 77 -3.46 12.17 -12.58
N PHE A 78 -4.07 11.34 -11.71
CA PHE A 78 -3.88 11.35 -10.25
C PHE A 78 -2.44 11.04 -9.79
N LEU A 79 -1.70 10.24 -10.56
CA LEU A 79 -0.36 9.78 -10.18
C LEU A 79 0.74 10.35 -11.08
N SER A 80 0.37 11.08 -12.14
CA SER A 80 1.28 11.65 -13.14
C SER A 80 2.32 12.64 -12.57
N TRP A 81 2.05 13.22 -11.40
CA TRP A 81 2.97 14.13 -10.71
C TRP A 81 4.07 13.40 -9.93
N ILE A 82 3.92 12.08 -9.68
CA ILE A 82 4.87 11.28 -8.92
C ILE A 82 6.08 10.97 -9.82
N PRO A 83 7.30 11.42 -9.45
CA PRO A 83 8.48 11.20 -10.28
C PRO A 83 9.03 9.77 -10.14
N ASP A 84 9.70 9.28 -11.18
CA ASP A 84 10.26 7.93 -11.26
C ASP A 84 11.17 7.56 -10.08
N HIS A 85 11.96 8.53 -9.58
CA HIS A 85 12.84 8.29 -8.44
C HIS A 85 12.06 7.99 -7.16
N LEU A 86 10.90 8.64 -6.94
CA LEU A 86 10.05 8.41 -5.77
C LEU A 86 9.33 7.06 -5.88
N SER A 87 8.85 6.72 -7.08
CA SER A 87 8.31 5.40 -7.39
C SER A 87 9.33 4.28 -7.14
N SER A 88 10.54 4.44 -7.68
CA SER A 88 11.64 3.49 -7.52
C SER A 88 12.07 3.37 -6.07
N LEU A 89 12.14 4.49 -5.34
CA LEU A 89 12.44 4.51 -3.91
C LEU A 89 11.40 3.73 -3.11
N ALA A 90 10.11 3.89 -3.42
CA ALA A 90 9.03 3.16 -2.76
C ALA A 90 9.14 1.65 -2.98
N THR A 91 9.32 1.22 -4.24
CA THR A 91 9.50 -0.21 -4.57
C THR A 91 10.73 -0.80 -3.86
N ALA A 92 11.88 -0.13 -3.93
CA ALA A 92 13.10 -0.59 -3.28
C ALA A 92 12.97 -0.64 -1.75
N SER A 93 12.26 0.32 -1.16
CA SER A 93 12.03 0.37 0.29
C SER A 93 11.11 -0.75 0.74
N PHE A 94 10.04 -1.06 -0.01
CA PHE A 94 9.20 -2.23 0.26
C PHE A 94 10.01 -3.54 0.24
N PHE A 95 10.86 -3.74 -0.76
CA PHE A 95 11.70 -4.96 -0.83
C PHE A 95 12.70 -5.06 0.32
N ARG A 96 13.31 -3.95 0.73
CA ARG A 96 14.17 -3.90 1.92
C ARG A 96 13.40 -4.23 3.20
N LEU A 97 12.18 -3.71 3.34
CA LEU A 97 11.33 -4.06 4.47
C LEU A 97 10.96 -5.54 4.46
N SER A 98 10.61 -6.11 3.30
CA SER A 98 10.31 -7.55 3.16
C SER A 98 11.48 -8.41 3.63
N GLN A 99 12.71 -8.05 3.26
CA GLN A 99 13.90 -8.77 3.73
C GLN A 99 14.07 -8.66 5.24
N ALA A 100 13.98 -7.46 5.80
CA ALA A 100 14.08 -7.25 7.25
C ALA A 100 12.94 -7.92 8.03
N TYR A 101 11.75 -8.01 7.44
CA TYR A 101 10.61 -8.70 8.04
C TYR A 101 10.89 -10.20 8.19
N LEU A 102 11.46 -10.81 7.14
CA LEU A 102 11.75 -12.24 7.15
C LEU A 102 12.86 -12.61 8.15
N THR A 103 13.82 -11.73 8.43
CA THR A 103 14.80 -12.04 9.50
C THR A 103 14.16 -12.19 10.89
N VAL A 104 12.93 -11.68 11.07
CA VAL A 104 12.18 -11.74 12.33
C VAL A 104 11.04 -12.76 12.28
N PHE A 105 10.38 -12.91 11.13
CA PHE A 105 9.13 -13.65 10.99
C PHE A 105 9.18 -14.75 9.90
N ASP A 106 10.37 -15.28 9.55
CA ASP A 106 10.51 -16.28 8.47
C ASP A 106 9.60 -17.49 8.66
N ASP A 107 9.55 -18.08 9.85
CA ASP A 107 8.73 -19.28 10.13
C ASP A 107 7.24 -19.00 9.89
N ARG A 108 6.75 -17.88 10.45
CA ARG A 108 5.35 -17.44 10.30
C ARG A 108 5.03 -17.14 8.84
N ASN A 109 5.94 -16.46 8.15
CA ASN A 109 5.74 -16.11 6.76
C ASN A 109 5.73 -17.35 5.87
N SER A 110 6.64 -18.29 6.10
CA SER A 110 6.72 -19.55 5.36
C SER A 110 5.43 -20.35 5.50
N GLN A 111 4.89 -20.46 6.72
CA GLN A 111 3.57 -21.05 6.95
C GLN A 111 2.46 -20.34 6.16
N LYS A 112 2.46 -19.00 6.16
CA LYS A 112 1.48 -18.21 5.41
C LYS A 112 1.60 -18.40 3.90
N VAL A 113 2.81 -18.53 3.37
CA VAL A 113 3.04 -18.80 1.93
C VAL A 113 2.55 -20.20 1.56
N GLU A 114 2.80 -21.20 2.41
CA GLU A 114 2.30 -22.57 2.23
C GLU A 114 0.76 -22.66 2.32
N GLU A 115 0.10 -21.82 3.13
CA GLU A 115 -1.38 -21.71 3.16
C GLU A 115 -1.96 -21.31 1.79
N PHE A 116 -1.18 -20.62 0.94
CA PHE A 116 -1.57 -20.33 -0.46
C PHE A 116 -1.26 -21.48 -1.43
N GLY A 117 -0.75 -22.62 -0.94
CA GLY A 117 -0.31 -23.74 -1.77
C GLY A 117 0.96 -23.47 -2.56
N LEU A 118 1.76 -22.48 -2.15
CA LEU A 118 3.00 -22.09 -2.81
C LEU A 118 4.21 -22.68 -2.08
N ASP A 119 5.19 -23.17 -2.84
CA ASP A 119 6.49 -23.55 -2.27
C ASP A 119 7.26 -22.29 -1.89
N CYS A 120 7.49 -22.10 -0.59
CA CYS A 120 8.20 -20.95 -0.06
C CYS A 120 9.58 -20.79 -0.72
N ASN A 121 10.30 -21.87 -1.02
CA ASN A 121 11.63 -21.85 -1.64
C ASN A 121 11.60 -21.32 -3.06
N LEU A 122 10.46 -21.46 -3.74
CA LEU A 122 10.25 -20.90 -5.06
C LEU A 122 9.82 -19.44 -5.00
N VAL A 123 9.21 -18.95 -3.93
CA VAL A 123 8.81 -17.54 -3.82
C VAL A 123 10.01 -16.63 -3.50
N PRO A 124 10.28 -15.58 -4.30
CA PRO A 124 11.35 -14.63 -4.03
C PRO A 124 11.13 -13.93 -2.70
N VAL A 125 12.19 -13.86 -1.92
CA VAL A 125 12.25 -13.24 -0.58
C VAL A 125 11.59 -11.85 -0.53
N HIS A 126 11.75 -11.04 -1.58
CA HIS A 126 11.20 -9.69 -1.63
C HIS A 126 9.69 -9.62 -1.92
N LYS A 127 9.06 -10.73 -2.36
CA LYS A 127 7.62 -10.85 -2.60
C LYS A 127 6.88 -11.59 -1.48
N ARG A 128 7.61 -12.26 -0.59
CA ARG A 128 7.02 -13.07 0.49
C ARG A 128 6.20 -12.27 1.50
N LEU A 129 6.66 -11.07 1.90
CA LEU A 129 5.86 -10.19 2.76
C LEU A 129 4.55 -9.76 2.06
N LEU A 130 4.59 -9.57 0.74
CA LEU A 130 3.41 -9.21 -0.03
C LEU A 130 2.33 -10.29 0.08
N LEU A 131 2.71 -11.57 -0.11
CA LEU A 131 1.78 -12.69 0.01
C LEU A 131 1.12 -12.75 1.38
N GLU A 132 1.87 -12.52 2.45
CA GLU A 132 1.32 -12.49 3.81
C GLU A 132 0.34 -11.33 4.03
N LEU A 133 0.55 -10.18 3.38
CA LEU A 133 -0.33 -9.03 3.49
C LEU A 133 -1.61 -9.14 2.65
N LEU A 134 -1.63 -9.96 1.59
CA LEU A 134 -2.76 -10.05 0.65
C LEU A 134 -4.11 -10.36 1.30
N PRO A 135 -4.25 -11.31 2.25
CA PRO A 135 -5.53 -11.63 2.86
C PRO A 135 -6.15 -10.44 3.60
N GLU A 136 -5.31 -9.54 4.12
CA GLU A 136 -5.76 -8.35 4.83
C GLU A 136 -5.99 -7.17 3.87
N VAL A 137 -5.08 -6.97 2.92
CA VAL A 137 -5.10 -5.81 2.02
C VAL A 137 -6.15 -5.94 0.91
N LEU A 138 -6.35 -7.13 0.34
CA LEU A 138 -7.29 -7.30 -0.78
C LEU A 138 -8.75 -6.97 -0.38
N PRO A 139 -9.31 -7.49 0.73
CA PRO A 139 -10.65 -7.09 1.15
C PRO A 139 -10.73 -5.61 1.48
N PHE A 140 -9.75 -5.08 2.21
CA PHE A 140 -9.70 -3.66 2.59
C PHE A 140 -9.76 -2.72 1.37
N LEU A 141 -8.97 -2.99 0.33
CA LEU A 141 -8.98 -2.18 -0.89
C LEU A 141 -10.26 -2.39 -1.70
N LYS A 142 -10.78 -3.62 -1.76
CA LYS A 142 -12.02 -3.94 -2.47
C LYS A 142 -13.23 -3.25 -1.84
N ASP A 143 -13.30 -3.20 -0.51
CA ASP A 143 -14.38 -2.55 0.21
C ASP A 143 -14.32 -1.03 0.00
N GLY A 144 -13.12 -0.43 0.07
CA GLY A 144 -12.94 0.99 -0.26
C GLY A 144 -13.33 1.36 -1.70
N ILE A 145 -13.13 0.45 -2.67
CA ILE A 145 -13.60 0.64 -4.05
C ILE A 145 -15.14 0.55 -4.13
N LYS A 146 -15.74 -0.43 -3.44
CA LYS A 146 -17.19 -0.64 -3.43
C LYS A 146 -17.96 0.49 -2.76
N GLU A 147 -17.47 1.02 -1.65
CA GLU A 147 -18.12 2.14 -0.92
C GLU A 147 -18.24 3.41 -1.78
N SER A 148 -17.40 3.55 -2.81
CA SER A 148 -17.49 4.62 -3.79
C SER A 148 -18.30 4.27 -5.04
N ALA A 149 -18.67 3.00 -5.24
CA ALA A 149 -19.45 2.59 -6.39
C ALA A 149 -20.89 3.08 -6.21
N ILE A 150 -21.34 3.95 -7.13
CA ILE A 150 -22.71 4.43 -7.14
C ILE A 150 -23.60 3.26 -7.53
N ASP A 151 -24.29 2.67 -6.55
CA ASP A 151 -25.39 1.76 -6.86
C ASP A 151 -26.53 2.59 -7.45
N LYS A 152 -26.76 2.43 -8.75
CA LYS A 152 -27.78 3.18 -9.49
C LYS A 152 -29.19 2.61 -9.30
N SER A 153 -29.38 1.62 -8.42
CA SER A 153 -30.68 0.93 -8.27
C SER A 153 -31.57 1.43 -7.14
N GLU A 154 -31.16 2.40 -6.32
CA GLU A 154 -32.03 2.93 -5.25
C GLU A 154 -32.29 4.43 -5.42
N GLU A 155 -33.19 4.74 -6.36
CA GLU A 155 -33.96 5.99 -6.34
C GLU A 155 -35.00 5.92 -5.21
N SER A 156 -34.58 6.18 -3.97
CA SER A 156 -35.49 6.56 -2.87
C SER A 156 -34.66 7.15 -1.72
N ASP A 157 -34.97 8.39 -1.34
CA ASP A 157 -34.36 9.18 -0.25
C ASP A 157 -33.02 9.87 -0.55
N GLU A 158 -33.08 10.75 -1.55
CA GLU A 158 -32.17 11.87 -1.74
C GLU A 158 -32.20 12.83 -0.53
N PHE A 159 -31.03 13.36 -0.17
CA PHE A 159 -30.72 14.45 0.79
C PHE A 159 -30.09 14.14 2.15
N SER A 160 -30.17 12.92 2.70
CA SER A 160 -29.43 12.61 3.96
C SER A 160 -28.18 11.76 3.78
N ALA A 161 -28.01 11.08 2.64
CA ALA A 161 -26.94 10.10 2.42
C ALA A 161 -25.69 10.62 1.67
N ALA A 162 -25.72 11.85 1.13
CA ALA A 162 -24.63 12.38 0.30
C ALA A 162 -23.35 12.72 1.11
N SER A 163 -23.47 13.00 2.40
CA SER A 163 -22.36 13.32 3.32
C SER A 163 -21.57 12.11 3.82
N ALA A 164 -22.08 10.88 3.63
CA ALA A 164 -21.44 9.66 4.13
C ALA A 164 -20.63 8.90 3.05
N ARG A 165 -20.62 9.39 1.81
CA ARG A 165 -20.01 8.70 0.67
C ARG A 165 -18.52 9.04 0.58
N ILE A 166 -17.67 8.01 0.54
CA ILE A 166 -16.25 8.19 0.28
C ILE A 166 -16.07 8.83 -1.10
N PRO A 167 -15.34 9.96 -1.21
CA PRO A 167 -15.12 10.60 -2.50
C PRO A 167 -14.43 9.67 -3.51
N ILE A 168 -14.87 9.72 -4.78
CA ILE A 168 -14.43 8.81 -5.85
C ILE A 168 -12.93 8.71 -6.05
N GLY A 169 -12.18 9.78 -5.75
CA GLY A 169 -10.73 9.74 -5.84
C GLY A 169 -10.11 8.70 -4.90
N PHE A 170 -10.68 8.40 -3.72
CA PHE A 170 -10.14 7.37 -2.83
C PHE A 170 -10.29 5.97 -3.44
N ALA A 171 -11.41 5.69 -4.12
CA ALA A 171 -11.56 4.44 -4.85
C ALA A 171 -10.58 4.32 -6.02
N ILE A 172 -10.25 5.44 -6.68
CA ILE A 172 -9.20 5.46 -7.70
C ILE A 172 -7.83 5.13 -7.08
N LEU A 173 -7.48 5.73 -5.93
CA LEU A 173 -6.23 5.41 -5.23
C LEU A 173 -6.20 3.93 -4.78
N ALA A 174 -7.29 3.43 -4.22
CA ALA A 174 -7.44 2.04 -3.81
C ALA A 174 -7.31 1.07 -5.00
N ALA A 175 -7.86 1.42 -6.17
CA ALA A 175 -7.72 0.64 -7.39
C ALA A 175 -6.26 0.59 -7.89
N HIS A 176 -5.51 1.70 -7.79
CA HIS A 176 -4.07 1.72 -8.10
C HIS A 176 -3.29 0.83 -7.14
N GLN A 177 -3.51 0.96 -5.83
CA GLN A 177 -2.90 0.09 -4.82
C GLN A 177 -3.19 -1.38 -5.10
N LEU A 178 -4.47 -1.72 -5.36
CA LEU A 178 -4.91 -3.08 -5.63
C LEU A 178 -4.23 -3.65 -6.88
N ARG A 179 -4.20 -2.87 -7.97
CA ARG A 179 -3.51 -3.25 -9.21
C ARG A 179 -2.04 -3.53 -8.93
N TRP A 180 -1.35 -2.68 -8.18
CA TRP A 180 0.05 -2.91 -7.85
C TRP A 180 0.23 -4.24 -7.11
N PHE A 181 -0.54 -4.49 -6.05
CA PHE A 181 -0.46 -5.75 -5.30
C PHE A 181 -0.64 -6.97 -6.21
N ILE A 182 -1.63 -6.96 -7.10
CA ILE A 182 -1.89 -8.06 -8.04
C ILE A 182 -0.71 -8.25 -9.00
N THR A 183 -0.20 -7.17 -9.59
CA THR A 183 0.93 -7.26 -10.55
C THR A 183 2.23 -7.77 -9.94
N GLN A 184 2.42 -7.64 -8.62
CA GLN A 184 3.60 -8.19 -7.96
C GLN A 184 3.54 -9.73 -7.86
N ILE A 185 2.35 -10.32 -7.91
CA ILE A 185 2.14 -11.77 -7.74
C ILE A 185 2.38 -12.53 -9.06
N ASP A 186 2.56 -11.85 -10.19
CA ASP A 186 3.00 -12.51 -11.43
C ASP A 186 4.33 -13.23 -11.17
N TYR A 187 4.21 -14.53 -10.95
CA TYR A 187 5.28 -15.47 -10.77
C TYR A 187 5.50 -16.15 -12.11
N PRO A 188 6.75 -16.26 -12.58
CA PRO A 188 7.01 -16.72 -13.93
C PRO A 188 6.63 -18.20 -14.05
N HIS A 189 6.07 -18.54 -15.22
CA HIS A 189 5.98 -19.89 -15.73
C HIS A 189 7.35 -20.58 -15.77
#